data_AF-A0A6M2AZX4-F1
#
_entry.id   AF-A0A6M2AZX4-F1
#
_cell.length_a   1.000
_cell.length_b   1.000
_cell.length_c   1.000
_cell.angle_alpha   90.00
_cell.angle_beta   90.00
_cell.angle_gamma   90.00
#
_symmetry.space_group_name_H-M   'P 1'
#
loop_
_entity.id
_entity.type
_entity.pdbx_description
1 polymer ?
#
loop_
_entity_poly.entity_id
_entity_poly.type
_entity_poly.pdbx_seq_one_letter_code
_entity_poly.pdbx_strand_id
1 'polypeptide(L)'
;MSKVVLIGIISVIFALMVLMLGSVYVYPWWMQRTTEGACSTITKDNAIDTVTRDYMQNRIPNWGNDKDNMGTSVPVLNFISDDVKEDKGTYHIPFSAKGPNGTLGYVAHFNCSNHYVKYSTVE
;
A
#
# COMPACT_ATOMS: atom_id res chain seq x y z
N MET A 1 42.23 9.64 -20.39
CA MET A 1 41.03 10.43 -20.06
C MET A 1 41.48 11.68 -19.34
N SER A 2 41.06 12.88 -19.76
CA SER A 2 41.54 14.13 -19.14
C SER A 2 40.87 14.36 -17.77
N LYS A 3 41.56 15.00 -16.81
CA LYS A 3 41.05 15.24 -15.44
C LYS A 3 39.68 15.94 -15.43
N VAL A 4 39.45 16.83 -16.39
CA VAL A 4 38.16 17.51 -16.61
C VAL A 4 37.02 16.56 -16.99
N VAL A 5 37.30 15.53 -17.79
CA VAL A 5 36.31 14.51 -18.16
C VAL A 5 35.96 13.64 -16.96
N LEU A 6 36.97 13.30 -16.13
CA LEU A 6 36.77 12.50 -14.92
C LEU A 6 35.91 13.24 -13.88
N ILE A 7 36.18 14.54 -13.66
CA ILE A 7 35.40 15.39 -12.75
C ILE A 7 33.95 15.54 -13.25
N GLY A 8 33.76 15.72 -14.56
CA GLY A 8 32.43 15.77 -15.17
C GLY A 8 31.62 14.50 -14.90
N ILE A 9 32.22 13.33 -15.08
CA ILE A 9 31.57 12.03 -14.83
C ILE A 9 31.20 11.88 -13.34
N ILE A 10 32.11 12.21 -12.42
CA ILE A 10 31.83 12.11 -10.97
C ILE A 10 30.67 13.04 -10.57
N SER A 11 30.62 14.25 -11.11
CA SER A 11 29.54 15.20 -10.84
C SER A 11 28.18 14.67 -11.34
N VAL A 12 28.14 14.08 -12.54
CA VAL A 12 26.92 13.47 -13.08
C VAL A 12 26.46 12.28 -12.24
N ILE A 13 27.39 11.40 -11.84
CA ILE A 13 27.06 10.26 -10.98
C ILE A 13 26.54 10.73 -9.62
N PHE A 14 27.14 11.77 -9.04
CA PHE A 14 26.70 12.33 -7.77
C PHE A 14 25.28 12.93 -7.90
N ALA A 15 25.01 13.69 -8.96
CA ALA A 15 23.68 14.23 -9.21
C ALA A 15 22.62 13.12 -9.40
N LEU A 16 22.96 12.05 -10.12
CA LEU A 16 22.08 10.89 -10.28
C LEU A 16 21.83 10.15 -8.95
N MET A 17 22.85 9.99 -8.11
CA MET A 17 22.67 9.41 -6.77
C MET A 17 21.72 10.25 -5.91
N VAL A 18 21.89 11.58 -5.90
CA VAL A 18 21.02 12.48 -5.13
C VAL A 18 19.58 12.41 -5.61
N LEU A 19 19.35 12.37 -6.92
CA LEU A 19 18.00 12.22 -7.49
C LEU A 19 17.34 10.89 -7.12
N MET A 20 18.09 9.78 -7.18
CA MET A 20 17.59 8.46 -6.81
C MET A 20 17.29 8.35 -5.31
N LEU A 21 18.13 8.93 -4.45
CA LEU A 21 17.86 8.99 -3.02
C LEU A 21 16.63 9.85 -2.75
N GLY A 22 16.52 11.02 -3.40
CA GLY A 22 15.37 11.90 -3.30
C GLY A 22 14.06 11.18 -3.64
N SER A 23 14.02 10.41 -4.73
CA SER A 23 12.81 9.65 -5.09
C SER A 23 12.49 8.57 -4.05
N VAL A 24 13.47 7.79 -3.59
CA VAL A 24 13.24 6.70 -2.62
C VAL A 24 12.69 7.22 -1.28
N TYR A 25 13.14 8.39 -0.81
CA TYR A 25 12.69 8.93 0.49
C TYR A 25 11.45 9.84 0.38
N VAL A 26 11.33 10.64 -0.68
CA VAL A 26 10.25 11.63 -0.82
C VAL A 26 9.00 11.04 -1.48
N TYR A 27 9.15 10.09 -2.40
CA TYR A 27 8.03 9.50 -3.13
C TYR A 27 7.05 8.72 -2.22
N PRO A 28 7.51 7.88 -1.26
CA PRO A 28 6.59 7.21 -0.34
C PRO A 28 5.77 8.19 0.52
N TRP A 29 6.40 9.30 0.93
CA TRP A 29 5.73 10.37 1.67
C TRP A 29 4.67 11.08 0.82
N TRP A 30 4.94 11.32 -0.45
CA TRP A 30 3.96 11.90 -1.37
C TRP A 30 2.77 10.95 -1.59
N MET A 31 3.04 9.66 -1.80
CA MET A 31 2.01 8.63 -2.02
C MET A 31 1.06 8.47 -0.82
N GLN A 32 1.54 8.75 0.40
CA GLN A 32 0.75 8.64 1.62
C GLN A 32 -0.08 9.89 1.95
N ARG A 33 0.10 11.01 1.23
CA ARG A 33 -0.72 12.21 1.46
C ARG A 33 -2.16 11.99 1.04
N THR A 34 -3.08 12.41 1.89
CA THR A 34 -4.53 12.35 1.65
C THR A 34 -5.05 13.77 1.50
N THR A 35 -6.00 13.96 0.59
CA THR A 35 -6.76 15.19 0.45
C THR A 35 -8.09 15.01 1.15
N GLU A 36 -8.46 15.96 2.01
CA GLU A 36 -9.75 15.93 2.70
C GLU A 36 -10.91 15.93 1.69
N GLY A 37 -11.91 15.08 1.90
CA GLY A 37 -13.05 14.93 0.98
C GLY A 37 -12.75 14.12 -0.29
N ALA A 38 -11.55 13.57 -0.48
CA ALA A 38 -11.22 12.75 -1.65
C ALA A 38 -12.09 11.50 -1.81
N CYS A 39 -12.64 10.97 -0.71
CA CYS A 39 -13.53 9.82 -0.74
C CYS A 39 -14.97 10.16 -1.17
N SER A 40 -15.32 11.42 -1.38
CA SER A 40 -16.69 11.84 -1.76
C SER A 40 -17.18 11.23 -3.07
N THR A 41 -16.27 10.86 -3.97
CA THR A 41 -16.57 10.22 -5.26
C THR A 41 -16.51 8.69 -5.22
N ILE A 42 -16.09 8.09 -4.09
CA ILE A 42 -15.88 6.64 -3.95
C ILE A 42 -16.81 6.09 -2.87
N THR A 43 -17.71 5.19 -3.26
CA THR A 43 -18.58 4.49 -2.31
C THR A 43 -17.79 3.49 -1.47
N LYS A 44 -18.33 3.14 -0.29
CA LYS A 44 -17.72 2.13 0.59
C LYS A 44 -17.50 0.79 -0.14
N ASP A 45 -18.47 0.35 -0.93
CA ASP A 45 -18.39 -0.91 -1.68
C ASP A 45 -17.27 -0.87 -2.72
N ASN A 46 -17.12 0.24 -3.47
CA ASN A 46 -16.02 0.39 -4.43
C ASN A 46 -14.64 0.39 -3.74
N ALA A 47 -14.57 0.93 -2.51
CA ALA A 47 -13.36 0.89 -1.71
C ALA A 47 -13.04 -0.55 -1.25
N ILE A 48 -14.03 -1.31 -0.80
CA ILE A 48 -13.90 -2.74 -0.44
C ILE A 48 -13.44 -3.56 -1.65
N ASP A 49 -14.03 -3.35 -2.82
CA ASP A 49 -13.64 -4.04 -4.06
C ASP A 49 -12.19 -3.73 -4.45
N THR A 50 -11.79 -2.47 -4.28
CA THR A 50 -10.41 -2.04 -4.54
C THR A 50 -9.42 -2.69 -3.58
N VAL A 51 -9.75 -2.73 -2.28
CA VAL A 51 -8.94 -3.43 -1.27
C VAL A 51 -8.88 -4.92 -1.55
N THR A 52 -9.99 -5.55 -1.92
CA THR A 52 -10.05 -6.98 -2.27
C THR A 52 -9.12 -7.31 -3.43
N ARG A 53 -9.18 -6.53 -4.52
CA ARG A 53 -8.32 -6.70 -5.68
C ARG A 53 -6.84 -6.50 -5.31
N ASP A 54 -6.51 -5.43 -4.58
CA ASP A 54 -5.14 -5.14 -4.18
C ASP A 54 -4.59 -6.23 -3.24
N TYR A 55 -5.40 -6.72 -2.30
CA TYR A 55 -4.97 -7.75 -1.37
C TYR A 55 -4.62 -9.04 -2.11
N MET A 56 -5.46 -9.47 -3.04
CA MET A 56 -5.26 -10.69 -3.82
C MET A 56 -4.12 -10.60 -4.83
N GLN A 57 -3.93 -9.44 -5.47
CA GLN A 57 -2.95 -9.27 -6.54
C GLN A 57 -1.57 -8.83 -6.05
N ASN A 58 -1.51 -7.99 -5.00
CA ASN A 58 -0.29 -7.33 -4.58
C ASN A 58 0.15 -7.74 -3.16
N ARG A 59 -0.79 -7.87 -2.21
CA ARG A 59 -0.43 -8.14 -0.80
C ARG A 59 -0.04 -9.61 -0.61
N ILE A 60 -0.96 -10.54 -0.84
CA ILE A 60 -0.75 -11.95 -0.50
C ILE A 60 0.38 -12.65 -1.25
N PRO A 61 0.69 -12.34 -2.54
CA PRO A 61 1.80 -12.99 -3.22
C PRO A 61 3.17 -12.53 -2.70
N ASN A 62 3.25 -11.34 -2.11
CA ASN A 62 4.50 -10.69 -1.70
C ASN A 62 4.80 -10.82 -0.19
N TRP A 63 3.85 -11.28 0.61
CA TRP A 63 3.98 -11.39 2.07
C TRP A 63 4.21 -12.85 2.47
N GLY A 64 5.48 -13.25 2.52
CA GLY A 64 5.90 -14.65 2.68
C GLY A 64 5.32 -15.35 3.91
N ASN A 65 5.35 -14.69 5.08
CA ASN A 65 4.89 -15.32 6.32
C ASN A 65 3.37 -15.47 6.38
N ASP A 66 2.60 -14.52 5.85
CA ASP A 66 1.14 -14.53 5.94
C ASP A 66 0.52 -15.65 5.11
N LYS A 67 1.07 -15.90 3.92
CA LYS A 67 0.68 -17.03 3.06
C LYS A 67 0.88 -18.37 3.76
N ASP A 68 2.03 -18.55 4.40
CA ASP A 68 2.37 -19.79 5.11
C ASP A 68 1.50 -19.97 6.36
N ASN A 69 1.28 -18.88 7.12
CA ASN A 69 0.42 -18.85 8.31
C ASN A 69 -1.05 -19.16 7.97
N MET A 70 -1.55 -18.68 6.83
CA MET A 70 -2.91 -19.00 6.38
C MET A 70 -3.00 -20.35 5.67
N GLY A 71 -1.89 -20.87 5.13
CA GLY A 71 -1.86 -22.12 4.35
C GLY A 71 -2.47 -21.99 2.95
N THR A 72 -2.67 -20.77 2.45
CA THR A 72 -3.27 -20.51 1.13
C THR A 72 -2.82 -19.17 0.57
N SER A 73 -2.74 -19.07 -0.76
CA SER A 73 -2.58 -17.80 -1.48
C SER A 73 -3.91 -17.15 -1.89
N VAL A 74 -5.04 -17.79 -1.58
CA VAL A 74 -6.39 -17.31 -1.93
C VAL A 74 -7.31 -17.49 -0.72
N PRO A 75 -7.15 -16.69 0.35
CA PRO A 75 -8.01 -16.75 1.52
C PRO A 75 -9.38 -16.17 1.19
N VAL A 76 -10.38 -16.60 1.95
CA VAL A 76 -11.70 -15.98 1.92
C VAL A 76 -11.65 -14.71 2.75
N LEU A 77 -11.93 -13.56 2.13
CA LEU A 77 -11.98 -12.27 2.82
C LEU A 77 -13.40 -12.01 3.32
N ASN A 78 -13.52 -11.64 4.59
CA ASN A 78 -14.78 -11.26 5.21
C ASN A 78 -14.73 -9.79 5.63
N PHE A 79 -15.59 -8.97 5.04
CA PHE A 79 -15.70 -7.54 5.29
C PHE A 79 -16.99 -7.25 6.05
N ILE A 80 -16.95 -6.28 6.96
CA ILE A 80 -18.12 -5.74 7.64
C ILE A 80 -18.26 -4.29 7.17
N SER A 81 -19.13 -4.03 6.19
CA SER A 81 -19.27 -2.69 5.57
C SER A 81 -19.65 -1.59 6.56
N ASP A 82 -20.37 -1.95 7.64
CA ASP A 82 -20.77 -1.02 8.70
C ASP A 82 -19.58 -0.53 9.53
N ASP A 83 -18.51 -1.33 9.62
CA ASP A 83 -17.30 -0.97 10.35
C ASP A 83 -16.34 -0.10 9.52
N VAL A 84 -16.66 0.14 8.25
CA VAL A 84 -15.87 1.01 7.38
C VAL A 84 -16.06 2.46 7.79
N LYS A 85 -14.96 3.06 8.25
CA LYS A 85 -14.87 4.46 8.66
C LYS A 85 -14.09 5.27 7.64
N GLU A 86 -14.48 6.52 7.42
CA GLU A 86 -13.71 7.48 6.64
C GLU A 86 -13.06 8.49 7.57
N ASP A 87 -11.77 8.75 7.38
CA ASP A 87 -11.04 9.81 8.06
C ASP A 87 -10.17 10.55 7.03
N LYS A 88 -10.41 11.86 6.87
CA LYS A 88 -9.57 12.77 6.08
C LYS A 88 -9.22 12.24 4.68
N GLY A 89 -10.20 11.67 3.96
CA GLY A 89 -9.97 11.12 2.62
C GLY A 89 -9.28 9.75 2.59
N THR A 90 -9.31 9.00 3.70
CA THR A 90 -8.89 7.60 3.79
C THR A 90 -10.03 6.74 4.33
N TYR A 91 -10.31 5.63 3.66
CA TYR A 91 -11.17 4.59 4.21
C TYR A 91 -10.36 3.62 5.06
N HIS A 92 -10.85 3.38 6.28
CA HIS A 92 -10.40 2.35 7.19
C HIS A 92 -11.35 1.17 7.10
N ILE A 93 -10.90 0.09 6.48
CA ILE A 93 -11.69 -1.08 6.13
C ILE A 93 -11.16 -2.27 6.93
N PRO A 94 -11.79 -2.61 8.07
CA PRO A 94 -11.46 -3.82 8.80
C PRO A 94 -11.97 -5.05 8.05
N PHE A 95 -11.15 -6.09 7.99
CA PHE A 95 -11.54 -7.37 7.39
C PHE A 95 -10.73 -8.51 7.99
N SER A 96 -11.28 -9.73 7.89
CA SER A 96 -10.55 -10.95 8.25
C SER A 96 -10.27 -11.78 7.01
N ALA A 97 -9.04 -12.27 6.87
CA ALA A 97 -8.64 -13.22 5.84
C ALA A 97 -8.62 -14.63 6.45
N LYS A 98 -9.47 -15.53 5.95
CA LYS A 98 -9.57 -16.91 6.42
C LYS A 98 -8.91 -17.88 5.45
N GLY A 99 -7.94 -18.64 5.95
CA GLY A 99 -7.30 -19.73 5.24
C GLY A 99 -7.53 -21.09 5.93
N PRO A 100 -7.02 -22.18 5.34
CA PRO A 100 -7.07 -23.52 5.94
C PRO A 100 -6.41 -23.62 7.31
N ASN A 101 -5.31 -22.91 7.53
CA ASN A 101 -4.50 -23.02 8.74
C ASN A 101 -4.89 -22.00 9.83
N GLY A 102 -5.69 -20.98 9.51
CA GLY A 102 -6.01 -19.92 10.46
C GLY A 102 -6.79 -18.77 9.86
N THR A 103 -7.11 -17.78 10.70
CA THR A 103 -7.75 -16.52 10.31
C THR A 103 -6.90 -15.36 10.80
N LEU A 104 -6.65 -14.37 9.95
CA LEU A 104 -5.87 -13.18 10.26
C LEU A 104 -6.75 -11.92 10.15
N GLY A 105 -6.68 -11.05 11.15
CA GLY A 105 -7.37 -9.76 11.18
C GLY A 105 -6.52 -8.64 10.59
N TYR A 106 -7.11 -7.80 9.75
CA TYR A 106 -6.43 -6.66 9.14
C TYR A 106 -7.33 -5.42 9.14
N VAL A 107 -6.68 -4.25 9.10
CA VAL A 107 -7.31 -3.00 8.68
C VAL A 107 -6.60 -2.51 7.43
N ALA A 108 -7.33 -2.43 6.33
CA ALA A 108 -6.88 -1.75 5.13
C ALA A 108 -7.16 -0.25 5.25
N HIS A 109 -6.13 0.55 5.01
CA HIS A 109 -6.14 1.99 4.91
C HIS A 109 -6.07 2.35 3.44
N PHE A 110 -7.22 2.60 2.82
CA PHE A 110 -7.33 2.96 1.42
C PHE A 110 -7.36 4.49 1.27
N ASN A 111 -6.28 5.05 0.73
CA ASN A 111 -6.18 6.48 0.43
C ASN A 111 -6.94 6.79 -0.87
N CYS A 112 -8.05 7.52 -0.75
CA CYS A 112 -8.91 7.87 -1.89
C CYS A 112 -8.27 8.86 -2.88
N SER A 113 -7.23 9.61 -2.46
CA SER A 113 -6.53 10.56 -3.34
C SER A 113 -5.54 9.88 -4.27
N ASN A 114 -4.73 8.96 -3.75
CA ASN A 114 -3.63 8.34 -4.49
C ASN A 114 -3.89 6.87 -4.83
N HIS A 115 -5.05 6.34 -4.47
CA HIS A 115 -5.46 4.94 -4.70
C HIS A 115 -4.47 3.93 -4.11
N TYR A 116 -3.83 4.30 -3.01
CA TYR A 116 -2.83 3.49 -2.32
C TYR A 116 -3.47 2.77 -1.13
N VAL A 117 -3.18 1.48 -0.97
CA VAL A 117 -3.64 0.67 0.16
C VAL A 117 -2.47 0.34 1.07
N LYS A 118 -2.60 0.69 2.34
CA LYS A 118 -1.71 0.22 3.42
C LYS A 118 -2.50 -0.72 4.30
N TYR A 119 -1.87 -1.77 4.84
CA TYR A 119 -2.56 -2.66 5.77
C TYR A 119 -1.80 -2.80 7.07
N SER A 120 -2.58 -2.79 8.15
CA SER A 120 -2.14 -3.02 9.52
C SER A 120 -2.76 -4.32 10.01
N THR A 121 -1.99 -5.15 10.70
CA THR A 121 -2.51 -6.36 11.37
C THR A 121 -3.26 -5.95 12.64
N VAL A 122 -4.35 -6.64 12.93
CA VAL A 122 -5.06 -6.55 14.20
C VAL A 122 -4.74 -7.83 14.96
N GLU A 123 -4.01 -7.72 16.07
CA GLU A 123 -3.74 -8.83 16.98
C GLU A 123 -5.01 -9.31 17.70
#